data_AF-A0AAP5Z273-F1
#
_entry.id   AF-A0AAP5Z273-F1
#
_cell.length_a   1.000
_cell.length_b   1.000
_cell.length_c   1.000
_cell.angle_alpha   90.00
_cell.angle_beta   90.00
_cell.angle_gamma   90.00
#
_symmetry.space_group_name_H-M   'P 1'
#
loop_
_entity.id
_entity.type
_entity.pdbx_description
1 polymer ?
#
loop_
_entity_poly.entity_id
_entity_poly.type
_entity_poly.pdbx_seq_one_letter_code
_entity_poly.pdbx_strand_id
1 'polypeptide(L)'
;FIKMSINDKMWVIFLLFLVALTSVAGSRYLNDLHQFEQQSIANVQAKLDGIIEANPTDIYQITGISKANHQQKSLFADGVTTVYGTTSAGELVRLTEHAGNQYNALRSDALTSFLLSFLWVLPFAVFCYWVATFIGGALWVLYTTTEKIGNGDLTSRLGFHPGRDEFG
;
A
#
# COMPACT_ATOMS: atom_id res chain seq x y z
N PHE A 1 -21.03 8.20 28.21
CA PHE A 1 -20.31 9.20 27.39
C PHE A 1 -18.82 9.02 27.60
N ILE A 2 -18.05 8.80 26.54
CA ILE A 2 -16.58 8.83 26.62
C ILE A 2 -16.18 10.29 26.84
N LYS A 3 -15.60 10.61 28.00
CA LYS A 3 -15.03 11.94 28.29
C LYS A 3 -13.72 12.07 27.51
N MET A 4 -13.82 12.55 26.28
CA MET A 4 -12.67 12.94 25.46
C MET A 4 -12.87 14.36 24.96
N SER A 5 -11.79 15.15 24.96
CA SER A 5 -11.80 16.46 24.34
C SER A 5 -12.01 16.33 22.83
N ILE A 6 -12.43 17.41 22.18
CA ILE A 6 -12.57 17.44 20.72
C ILE A 6 -11.22 17.13 20.06
N ASN A 7 -10.13 17.65 20.62
CA ASN A 7 -8.78 17.39 20.16
C ASN A 7 -8.45 15.89 20.19
N ASP A 8 -8.75 15.19 21.30
CA ASP A 8 -8.47 13.74 21.41
C ASP A 8 -9.22 12.93 20.35
N LYS A 9 -10.47 13.30 20.05
CA LYS A 9 -11.27 12.64 19.00
C LYS A 9 -10.66 12.84 17.62
N MET A 10 -10.13 14.03 17.33
CA MET A 10 -9.46 14.30 16.05
C MET A 10 -8.15 13.52 15.92
N TRP A 11 -7.40 13.34 17.02
CA TRP A 11 -6.23 12.46 17.05
C TRP A 11 -6.59 11.00 16.79
N VAL A 12 -7.71 10.50 17.34
CA VAL A 12 -8.19 9.14 17.06
C VAL A 12 -8.51 8.96 15.57
N ILE A 13 -9.21 9.92 14.96
CA ILE A 13 -9.52 9.90 13.52
C ILE A 13 -8.24 9.94 12.68
N PHE A 14 -7.28 10.78 13.07
CA PHE A 14 -5.98 10.88 12.41
C PHE A 14 -5.18 9.57 12.48
N LEU A 15 -5.13 8.94 13.65
CA LEU A 15 -4.46 7.63 13.81
C LEU A 15 -5.15 6.53 13.01
N LEU A 16 -6.48 6.52 12.98
CA LEU A 16 -7.24 5.57 12.17
C LEU A 16 -6.91 5.73 10.68
N PHE A 17 -6.83 6.97 10.21
CA PHE A 17 -6.41 7.26 8.83
C PHE A 17 -4.98 6.77 8.56
N LEU A 18 -4.03 7.00 9.47
CA LEU A 18 -2.65 6.51 9.31
C LEU A 18 -2.58 4.98 9.22
N VAL A 19 -3.33 4.27 10.05
CA VAL A 19 -3.41 2.80 10.01
C VAL A 19 -3.98 2.33 8.68
N ALA A 20 -5.09 2.93 8.23
CA ALA A 20 -5.72 2.57 6.97
C ALA A 20 -4.77 2.84 5.78
N LEU A 21 -4.13 4.01 5.74
CA LEU A 21 -3.18 4.40 4.71
C LEU A 21 -1.99 3.43 4.66
N THR A 22 -1.40 3.12 5.82
CA THR A 22 -0.27 2.20 5.93
C THR A 22 -0.67 0.80 5.49
N SER A 23 -1.87 0.33 5.85
CA SER A 23 -2.39 -0.98 5.45
C SER A 23 -2.57 -1.08 3.94
N VAL A 24 -3.21 -0.08 3.31
CA VAL A 24 -3.44 -0.06 1.86
C VAL A 24 -2.13 0.05 1.09
N ALA A 25 -1.26 0.99 1.48
CA ALA A 25 0.03 1.18 0.81
C ALA A 25 0.96 -0.03 1.00
N GLY A 26 0.99 -0.61 2.20
CA GLY A 26 1.77 -1.81 2.49
C GLY A 26 1.26 -3.04 1.74
N SER A 27 -0.07 -3.21 1.65
CA SER A 27 -0.69 -4.28 0.85
C SER A 27 -0.32 -4.15 -0.63
N ARG A 28 -0.37 -2.94 -1.19
CA ARG A 28 0.08 -2.68 -2.57
C ARG A 28 1.55 -3.06 -2.77
N TYR A 29 2.43 -2.62 -1.87
CA TYR A 29 3.85 -2.96 -1.92
C TYR A 29 4.10 -4.47 -1.95
N LEU A 30 3.45 -5.24 -1.07
CA LEU A 30 3.57 -6.69 -1.05
C LEU A 30 2.99 -7.33 -2.32
N ASN A 31 1.86 -6.84 -2.81
CA ASN A 31 1.25 -7.35 -4.04
C ASN A 31 2.14 -7.12 -5.26
N ASP A 32 2.79 -5.96 -5.40
CA ASP A 32 3.69 -5.67 -6.52
C ASP A 32 4.86 -6.68 -6.57
N LEU A 33 5.43 -7.00 -5.40
CA LEU A 33 6.50 -8.00 -5.26
C LEU A 33 6.01 -9.41 -5.62
N HIS A 34 4.87 -9.83 -5.06
CA HIS A 34 4.29 -11.15 -5.33
C HIS A 34 3.88 -11.32 -6.79
N GLN A 35 3.34 -10.26 -7.40
CA GLN A 35 2.96 -10.27 -8.81
C GLN A 35 4.19 -10.41 -9.70
N PHE A 36 5.29 -9.74 -9.38
CA PHE A 36 6.54 -9.89 -10.13
C PHE A 36 7.14 -11.29 -10.01
N GLU A 37 7.12 -11.87 -8.81
CA GLU A 37 7.55 -13.26 -8.59
C GLU A 37 6.74 -14.23 -9.47
N GLN A 38 5.41 -14.14 -9.42
CA GLN A 38 4.53 -15.00 -10.20
C GLN A 38 4.73 -14.81 -11.71
N GLN A 39 4.84 -13.56 -12.15
CA GLN A 39 5.08 -13.22 -13.55
C GLN A 39 6.45 -13.73 -14.01
N SER A 40 7.48 -13.62 -13.18
CA SER A 40 8.83 -14.11 -13.50
C SER A 40 8.84 -15.62 -13.64
N ILE A 41 8.20 -16.35 -12.72
CA ILE A 41 8.04 -17.80 -12.81
C ILE A 41 7.29 -18.18 -14.09
N ALA A 42 6.15 -17.52 -14.37
CA ALA A 42 5.35 -17.81 -15.56
C ALA A 42 6.12 -17.54 -16.87
N ASN A 43 6.86 -16.43 -16.95
CA ASN A 43 7.65 -16.08 -18.13
C ASN A 43 8.78 -17.07 -18.38
N VAL A 44 9.52 -17.45 -17.34
CA VAL A 44 10.64 -18.39 -17.46
C VAL A 44 10.12 -19.81 -17.72
N GLN A 45 8.98 -20.19 -17.14
CA GLN A 45 8.31 -21.45 -17.45
C GLN A 45 7.89 -21.50 -18.92
N ALA A 46 7.19 -20.47 -19.42
CA ALA A 46 6.77 -20.42 -20.82
C ALA A 46 7.97 -20.46 -21.79
N LYS A 47 9.08 -19.82 -21.41
CA LYS A 47 10.34 -19.90 -22.17
C LYS A 47 10.92 -21.31 -22.18
N LEU A 48 10.94 -22.00 -21.03
CA LEU A 48 11.39 -23.39 -20.96
C LEU A 48 10.48 -24.31 -21.78
N ASP A 49 9.16 -24.17 -21.65
CA ASP A 49 8.19 -24.98 -22.38
C ASP A 49 8.34 -24.80 -23.90
N GLY A 50 8.52 -23.55 -24.37
CA GLY A 50 8.79 -23.27 -25.78
C GLY A 50 10.13 -23.84 -26.29
N ILE A 51 11.16 -23.86 -25.44
CA ILE A 51 12.44 -24.51 -25.77
C ILE A 51 12.28 -26.03 -25.86
N ILE A 52 11.54 -26.64 -24.94
CA ILE A 52 11.26 -28.08 -24.94
C ILE A 52 10.45 -28.46 -26.18
N GLU A 53 9.43 -27.67 -26.52
CA GLU A 53 8.57 -27.89 -27.70
C GLU A 53 9.35 -27.76 -29.01
N ALA A 54 10.30 -26.82 -29.09
CA ALA A 54 11.18 -26.66 -30.25
C ALA A 54 12.12 -27.86 -30.48
N ASN A 55 12.27 -28.75 -29.50
CA ASN A 55 13.05 -29.99 -29.54
C ASN A 55 14.47 -29.81 -30.17
N PRO A 56 15.31 -28.92 -29.60
CA PRO A 56 16.65 -28.67 -30.12
C PRO A 56 17.54 -29.92 -30.03
N THR A 57 18.50 -30.04 -30.95
CA THR A 57 19.45 -31.16 -30.98
C THR A 57 20.33 -31.24 -29.73
N ASP A 58 20.63 -30.09 -29.11
CA ASP A 58 21.34 -30.00 -27.83
C ASP A 58 20.75 -28.86 -26.98
N ILE A 59 19.88 -29.23 -26.04
CA ILE A 59 19.18 -28.28 -25.15
C ILE A 59 20.14 -27.58 -24.18
N TYR A 60 21.31 -28.17 -23.91
CA TYR A 60 22.28 -27.65 -22.93
C TYR A 60 23.15 -26.52 -23.49
N GLN A 61 23.09 -26.25 -24.79
CA GLN A 61 23.74 -25.07 -25.39
C GLN A 61 22.99 -23.77 -25.08
N ILE A 62 21.72 -23.87 -24.66
CA ILE A 62 20.92 -22.71 -24.29
C ILE A 62 21.36 -22.23 -22.91
N THR A 63 21.75 -20.96 -22.84
CA THR A 63 22.25 -20.35 -21.60
C THR A 63 21.21 -20.46 -20.48
N GLY A 64 21.65 -20.92 -19.31
CA GLY A 64 20.82 -21.06 -18.13
C GLY A 64 20.11 -22.41 -18.00
N ILE A 65 20.16 -23.28 -19.03
CA ILE A 65 19.66 -24.65 -18.93
C ILE A 65 20.72 -25.57 -18.31
N SER A 66 20.31 -26.39 -17.35
CA SER A 66 21.15 -27.45 -16.80
C SER A 66 20.32 -28.69 -16.46
N LYS A 67 20.99 -29.84 -16.38
CA LYS A 67 20.35 -31.11 -16.01
C LYS A 67 19.91 -31.05 -14.54
N ALA A 68 18.70 -31.51 -14.26
CA ALA A 68 18.18 -31.64 -12.91
C ALA A 68 18.08 -33.12 -12.53
N ASN A 69 18.47 -33.47 -11.30
CA ASN A 69 18.38 -34.84 -10.80
C ASN A 69 17.00 -35.17 -10.23
N HIS A 70 16.20 -34.15 -9.91
CA HIS A 70 14.87 -34.28 -9.33
C HIS A 70 14.02 -33.06 -9.72
N GLN A 71 12.73 -33.29 -9.92
CA GLN A 71 11.77 -32.21 -10.18
C GLN A 71 11.43 -31.50 -8.87
N GLN A 72 11.54 -30.17 -8.85
CA GLN A 72 11.13 -29.33 -7.73
C GLN A 72 10.09 -28.31 -8.19
N LYS A 73 9.42 -27.68 -7.21
CA LYS A 73 8.54 -26.55 -7.48
C LYS A 73 9.37 -25.38 -8.01
N SER A 74 8.89 -24.72 -9.06
CA SER A 74 9.48 -23.48 -9.56
C SER A 74 9.59 -22.44 -8.45
N LEU A 75 10.74 -21.78 -8.37
CA LEU A 75 11.11 -20.88 -7.28
C LEU A 75 11.64 -19.57 -7.85
N PHE A 76 11.22 -18.47 -7.23
CA PHE A 76 11.86 -17.18 -7.36
C PHE A 76 12.57 -16.86 -6.04
N ALA A 77 13.85 -16.52 -6.10
CA ALA A 77 14.62 -16.13 -4.93
C ALA A 77 15.59 -15.00 -5.30
N ASP A 78 15.46 -13.85 -4.63
CA ASP A 78 16.38 -12.70 -4.76
C ASP A 78 16.71 -12.30 -6.21
N GLY A 79 15.69 -12.26 -7.07
CA GLY A 79 15.88 -11.88 -8.47
C GLY A 79 16.41 -12.99 -9.37
N VAL A 80 16.41 -14.25 -8.91
CA VAL A 80 16.73 -15.42 -9.71
C VAL A 80 15.51 -16.34 -9.78
N THR A 81 15.07 -16.65 -10.99
CA THR A 81 13.97 -17.58 -11.23
C THR A 81 14.53 -18.92 -11.68
N THR A 82 14.15 -20.00 -11.00
CA THR A 82 14.47 -21.37 -11.41
C THR A 82 13.17 -22.13 -11.67
N VAL A 83 13.03 -22.69 -12.86
CA VAL A 83 11.89 -23.51 -13.27
C VAL A 83 12.36 -24.88 -13.75
N TYR A 84 11.48 -25.88 -13.69
CA TYR A 84 11.78 -27.27 -14.02
C TYR A 84 10.84 -27.75 -15.12
N GLY A 85 11.35 -28.61 -15.99
CA GLY A 85 10.59 -29.22 -17.08
C GLY A 85 11.17 -30.56 -17.47
N THR A 86 10.39 -31.33 -18.23
CA THR A 86 10.80 -32.63 -18.75
C THR A 86 10.82 -32.56 -20.27
N THR A 87 11.95 -32.92 -20.86
CA THR A 87 12.11 -32.97 -22.32
C THR A 87 11.29 -34.11 -22.94
N SER A 88 11.10 -34.07 -24.26
CA SER A 88 10.49 -35.16 -25.04
C SER A 88 11.21 -36.51 -24.88
N ALA A 89 12.52 -36.48 -24.59
CA ALA A 89 13.36 -37.64 -24.31
C ALA A 89 13.23 -38.18 -22.87
N GLY A 90 12.41 -37.54 -22.02
CA GLY A 90 12.22 -37.91 -20.61
C GLY A 90 13.31 -37.38 -19.67
N GLU A 91 14.25 -36.55 -20.16
CA GLU A 91 15.25 -35.93 -19.30
C GLU A 91 14.69 -34.74 -18.53
N LEU A 92 14.98 -34.67 -17.23
CA LEU A 92 14.67 -33.54 -16.37
C LEU A 92 15.67 -32.41 -16.58
N VAL A 93 15.16 -31.23 -16.93
CA VAL A 93 15.94 -30.02 -17.14
C VAL A 93 15.42 -28.90 -16.25
N ARG A 94 16.31 -27.96 -15.92
CA ARG A 94 15.95 -26.72 -15.24
C ARG A 94 16.48 -25.53 -16.02
N LEU A 95 15.71 -24.45 -16.05
CA LEU A 95 16.11 -23.16 -16.59
C LEU A 95 16.24 -22.17 -15.45
N THR A 96 17.40 -21.52 -15.36
CA THR A 96 17.69 -20.46 -14.38
C THR A 96 17.90 -19.15 -15.11
N GLU A 97 17.12 -18.12 -14.75
CA GLU A 97 17.21 -16.79 -15.34
C GLU A 97 17.38 -15.72 -14.25
N HIS A 98 18.27 -14.76 -14.52
CA HIS A 98 18.59 -13.66 -13.62
C HIS A 98 17.77 -12.42 -13.99
N ALA A 99 16.80 -12.07 -13.15
CA ALA A 99 16.00 -10.86 -13.24
C ALA A 99 16.35 -9.82 -12.14
N GLY A 100 17.51 -9.96 -11.50
CA GLY A 100 17.91 -9.15 -10.34
C GLY A 100 17.84 -7.63 -10.56
N ASN A 101 18.27 -7.14 -11.72
CA ASN A 101 18.18 -5.70 -12.03
C ASN A 101 16.74 -5.21 -12.11
N GLN A 102 15.85 -6.00 -12.73
CA GLN A 102 14.43 -5.67 -12.86
C GLN A 102 13.72 -5.74 -11.50
N TYR A 103 14.05 -6.75 -10.70
CA TYR A 103 13.54 -6.91 -9.35
C TYR A 103 13.96 -5.76 -8.42
N ASN A 104 15.23 -5.33 -8.49
CA ASN A 104 15.73 -4.22 -7.70
C ASN A 104 15.09 -2.88 -8.11
N ALA A 105 14.90 -2.65 -9.42
CA ALA A 105 14.19 -1.47 -9.91
C ALA A 105 12.75 -1.46 -9.41
N LEU A 106 12.02 -2.57 -9.57
CA LEU A 106 10.66 -2.70 -9.06
C LEU A 106 10.58 -2.47 -7.55
N ARG A 107 11.49 -3.07 -6.77
CA ARG A 107 11.52 -2.91 -5.31
C ARG A 107 11.72 -1.44 -4.94
N SER A 108 12.63 -0.75 -5.62
CA SER A 108 12.85 0.69 -5.44
C SER A 108 11.60 1.51 -5.77
N ASP A 109 10.95 1.20 -6.89
CA ASP A 109 9.74 1.90 -7.34
C ASP A 109 8.56 1.67 -6.38
N ALA A 110 8.35 0.43 -5.95
CA ALA A 110 7.32 0.05 -5.00
C ALA A 110 7.55 0.72 -3.63
N LEU A 111 8.80 0.78 -3.15
CA LEU A 111 9.16 1.53 -1.94
C LEU A 111 8.91 3.04 -2.10
N THR A 112 9.27 3.60 -3.25
CA THR A 112 9.05 5.02 -3.54
C THR A 112 7.55 5.34 -3.56
N SER A 113 6.74 4.50 -4.22
CA SER A 113 5.28 4.61 -4.24
C SER A 113 4.67 4.49 -2.84
N PHE A 114 5.17 3.56 -2.03
CA PHE A 114 4.77 3.42 -0.62
C PHE A 114 5.06 4.70 0.17
N LEU A 115 6.27 5.26 0.06
CA LEU A 115 6.64 6.50 0.76
C LEU A 115 5.86 7.72 0.27
N LEU A 116 5.66 7.86 -1.05
CA LEU A 116 4.87 8.93 -1.63
C LEU A 116 3.40 8.88 -1.18
N SER A 117 2.88 7.70 -0.85
CA SER A 117 1.53 7.56 -0.30
C SER A 117 1.35 8.35 1.00
N PHE A 118 2.41 8.52 1.81
CA PHE A 118 2.38 9.30 3.05
C PHE A 118 2.28 10.81 2.83
N LEU A 119 2.46 11.32 1.61
CA LEU A 119 2.17 12.74 1.33
C LEU A 119 0.71 13.10 1.63
N TRP A 120 -0.21 12.14 1.54
CA TRP A 120 -1.62 12.32 1.91
C TRP A 120 -1.86 12.59 3.39
N VAL A 121 -0.89 12.28 4.25
CA VAL A 121 -0.97 12.61 5.69
C VAL A 121 -1.03 14.11 5.92
N LEU A 122 -0.33 14.91 5.11
CA LEU A 122 -0.29 16.36 5.26
C LEU A 122 -1.65 17.04 5.04
N PRO A 123 -2.32 16.90 3.88
CA PRO A 123 -3.63 17.52 3.67
C PRO A 123 -4.68 16.97 4.65
N PHE A 124 -4.59 15.69 5.03
CA PHE A 124 -5.49 15.11 6.02
C PHE A 124 -5.29 15.70 7.43
N ALA A 125 -4.03 15.91 7.84
CA ALA A 125 -3.72 16.56 9.11
C ALA A 125 -4.24 18.01 9.16
N VAL A 126 -4.07 18.76 8.06
CA VAL A 126 -4.61 20.13 7.93
C VAL A 126 -6.13 20.11 8.02
N PHE A 127 -6.79 19.17 7.36
CA PHE A 127 -8.24 18.98 7.47
C PHE A 127 -8.68 18.69 8.91
N CYS A 128 -8.01 17.76 9.61
CA CYS A 128 -8.32 17.46 11.00
C CYS A 128 -8.15 18.68 11.92
N TYR A 129 -7.08 19.45 11.71
CA TYR A 129 -6.84 20.69 12.46
C TYR A 129 -7.92 21.74 12.21
N TRP A 130 -8.31 21.92 10.94
CA TRP A 130 -9.38 22.85 10.56
C TRP A 130 -10.72 22.47 11.20
N VAL A 131 -11.10 21.19 11.17
CA VAL A 131 -12.33 20.71 11.83
C VAL A 131 -12.26 20.91 13.35
N ALA A 132 -11.12 20.60 13.98
CA ALA A 132 -10.93 20.79 15.42
C ALA A 132 -11.13 22.25 15.84
N THR A 133 -10.52 23.18 15.09
CA THR A 133 -10.58 24.61 15.37
C THR A 133 -11.95 25.20 15.06
N PHE A 134 -12.61 24.76 13.99
CA PHE A 134 -13.97 25.18 13.64
C PHE A 134 -14.99 24.78 14.72
N ILE A 135 -15.03 23.49 15.08
CA ILE A 135 -15.97 22.98 16.09
C ILE A 135 -15.64 23.52 17.48
N GLY A 136 -14.35 23.56 17.84
CA GLY A 136 -13.89 24.09 19.12
C GLY A 136 -14.26 25.56 19.30
N GLY A 137 -14.07 26.37 18.26
CA GLY A 137 -14.44 27.79 18.26
C GLY A 137 -15.95 28.00 18.41
N ALA A 138 -16.77 27.28 17.64
CA ALA A 138 -18.23 27.38 17.72
C ALA A 138 -18.75 26.98 19.12
N LEU A 139 -18.27 25.88 19.68
CA LEU A 139 -18.66 25.44 21.02
C LEU A 139 -18.21 26.40 22.11
N TRP A 140 -17.03 27.03 21.98
CA TRP A 140 -16.58 28.04 22.93
C TRP A 140 -17.47 29.30 22.91
N VAL A 141 -17.88 29.76 21.73
CA VAL A 141 -18.83 30.87 21.60
C VAL A 141 -20.19 30.51 22.21
N LEU A 142 -20.72 29.33 21.91
CA LEU A 142 -21.97 28.84 22.52
C LEU A 142 -21.88 28.77 24.05
N TYR A 143 -20.79 28.20 24.58
CA TYR A 143 -20.57 28.07 26.01
C TYR A 143 -20.52 29.44 26.70
N THR A 144 -19.66 30.35 26.23
CA THR A 144 -19.46 31.66 26.86
C THR A 144 -20.69 32.57 26.74
N THR A 145 -21.42 32.53 25.62
CA THR A 145 -22.66 33.31 25.47
C THR A 145 -23.76 32.75 26.37
N THR A 146 -23.91 31.43 26.47
CA THR A 146 -24.89 30.80 27.38
C THR A 146 -24.58 31.11 28.84
N GLU A 147 -23.30 31.07 29.23
CA GLU A 147 -22.86 31.42 30.58
C GLU A 147 -23.19 32.89 30.92
N LYS A 148 -22.93 33.83 30.00
CA LYS A 148 -23.28 35.25 30.19
C LYS A 148 -24.78 35.47 30.35
N ILE A 149 -25.60 34.81 29.53
CA ILE A 149 -27.06 34.85 29.62
C ILE A 149 -27.53 34.27 30.97
N GLY A 150 -26.96 33.15 31.39
CA GLY A 150 -27.22 32.53 32.70
C GLY A 150 -26.86 33.45 33.88
N ASN A 151 -25.83 34.28 33.71
CA ASN A 151 -25.40 35.29 34.69
C ASN A 151 -26.20 36.61 34.60
N GLY A 152 -27.24 36.68 33.76
CA GLY A 152 -28.15 37.83 33.66
C GLY A 152 -27.81 38.85 32.59
N ASP A 153 -26.79 38.63 31.76
CA ASP A 153 -26.50 39.47 30.60
C ASP A 153 -27.29 38.99 29.37
N LEU A 154 -28.46 39.60 29.16
CA LEU A 154 -29.35 39.33 28.04
C LEU A 154 -28.95 40.04 26.74
N THR A 155 -27.87 40.81 26.74
CA THR A 155 -27.41 41.55 25.56
C THR A 155 -26.39 40.77 24.72
N SER A 156 -25.85 39.69 25.29
CA SER A 156 -24.87 38.82 24.66
C SER A 156 -25.47 38.13 23.42
N ARG A 157 -24.79 38.25 22.27
CA ARG A 157 -25.23 37.66 21.01
C ARG A 157 -24.41 36.41 20.68
N LEU A 158 -25.06 35.42 20.10
CA LEU A 158 -24.44 34.15 19.70
C LEU A 158 -23.52 34.31 18.47
N GLY A 159 -23.57 35.44 17.77
CA GLY A 159 -22.64 35.76 16.67
C GLY A 159 -22.74 34.86 15.44
N PHE A 160 -23.57 33.82 15.47
CA PHE A 160 -23.83 32.96 14.33
C PHE A 160 -24.81 33.62 13.36
N HIS A 161 -24.57 33.38 12.07
CA HIS A 161 -25.42 33.87 11.00
C HIS A 161 -26.47 32.79 10.64
N PRO A 162 -27.77 33.11 10.64
CA PRO A 162 -28.83 32.15 10.37
C PRO A 162 -28.62 31.41 9.04
N GLY A 163 -28.68 30.08 9.09
CA GLY A 163 -28.70 29.21 7.90
C GLY A 163 -27.36 29.02 7.19
N ARG A 164 -26.23 29.40 7.80
CA ARG A 164 -24.89 29.22 7.20
C ARG A 164 -24.23 27.89 7.57
N ASP A 165 -24.50 27.38 8.77
CA ASP A 165 -23.95 26.14 9.33
C ASP A 165 -24.89 25.58 10.42
N GLU A 166 -24.60 24.39 10.95
CA GLU A 166 -25.40 23.75 12.00
C GLU A 166 -25.38 24.51 13.35
N PHE A 167 -24.60 25.59 13.48
CA PHE A 167 -24.50 26.40 14.68
C PHE A 167 -25.26 27.75 14.56
N GLY A 168 -25.78 28.11 13.38
CA GLY A 168 -26.46 29.38 13.11
C GLY A 168 -27.98 29.35 13.01
#